data_AF-A0A3B5Y666-F1
#
_entry.id   AF-A0A3B5Y666-F1
#
_cell.length_a   1.000
_cell.length_b   1.000
_cell.length_c   1.000
_cell.angle_alpha   90.00
_cell.angle_beta   90.00
_cell.angle_gamma   90.00
#
_symmetry.space_group_name_H-M   'P 1'
#
loop_
_entity.id
_entity.type
_entity.pdbx_description
1 polymer ?
#
loop_
_entity_poly.entity_id
_entity_poly.type
_entity_poly.pdbx_seq_one_letter_code
_entity_poly.pdbx_strand_id
1 'polypeptide(L)' 'MNVESYKPAGAEGSVPLKECPMKCKIRCSATSHKKPCNFYCNYCCKRCLCVPSGTVGNKEECPCYNNLKTQDGKPKCP' A
#
# COMPACT_ATOMS: atom_id res chain seq x y z
N MET A 1 -18.86 -5.14 -14.97
CA MET A 1 -17.42 -5.38 -14.85
C MET A 1 -16.75 -4.02 -15.01
N ASN A 2 -16.43 -3.33 -13.90
CA ASN A 2 -15.99 -1.93 -13.94
C ASN A 2 -14.45 -1.87 -14.05
N VAL A 3 -13.99 -1.35 -15.17
CA VAL A 3 -12.60 -1.28 -15.65
C VAL A 3 -11.76 -0.20 -14.93
N GLU A 4 -12.28 0.41 -13.86
CA GLU A 4 -11.76 1.68 -13.31
C GLU A 4 -10.67 1.57 -12.24
N SER A 5 -10.07 0.39 -11.98
CA SER A 5 -9.13 0.26 -10.85
C SER A 5 -7.80 -0.42 -11.15
N TYR A 6 -7.56 -0.89 -12.38
CA TYR A 6 -6.24 -1.42 -12.76
C TYR A 6 -5.37 -0.28 -13.29
N LYS A 7 -4.64 0.40 -12.40
CA LYS A 7 -3.53 1.26 -12.83
C LYS A 7 -2.35 0.36 -13.23
N PRO A 8 -1.98 0.28 -14.53
CA PRO A 8 -0.81 -0.50 -14.93
C PRO A 8 0.45 0.10 -14.31
N ALA A 9 1.47 -0.74 -14.16
CA ALA A 9 2.78 -0.26 -13.71
C ALA A 9 3.29 0.84 -14.65
N GLY A 10 3.55 2.04 -14.10
CA GLY A 10 3.98 3.20 -14.88
C GLY A 10 2.88 4.18 -15.28
N ALA A 11 1.63 3.99 -14.82
CA ALA A 11 0.60 5.02 -14.95
C ALA A 11 0.94 6.26 -14.10
N GLU A 12 0.46 7.43 -14.53
CA GLU A 12 0.47 8.67 -13.77
C GLU A 12 -0.02 8.46 -12.32
N GLY A 13 0.80 8.87 -11.36
CA GLY A 13 0.52 8.73 -9.92
C GLY A 13 0.81 7.35 -9.33
N SER A 14 1.36 6.39 -10.09
CA SER A 14 1.84 5.12 -9.54
C SER A 14 3.21 5.26 -8.89
N VAL A 15 3.43 4.53 -7.79
CA VAL A 15 4.71 4.46 -7.07
C VAL A 15 5.66 3.51 -7.80
N PRO A 16 6.85 3.96 -8.24
CA PRO A 16 7.86 3.06 -8.80
C PRO A 16 8.27 1.98 -7.80
N LEU A 17 8.48 0.75 -8.24
CA LEU A 17 8.84 -0.39 -7.36
C LEU A 17 10.05 -0.10 -6.45
N LYS A 18 11.03 0.65 -6.97
CA LYS A 18 12.23 1.07 -6.23
C LYS A 18 11.94 2.05 -5.09
N GLU A 19 10.81 2.74 -5.12
CA GLU A 19 10.41 3.75 -4.12
C GLU A 19 9.51 3.17 -3.02
N CYS A 20 8.96 1.97 -3.21
CA CYS A 20 8.17 1.26 -2.18
C CYS A 20 8.87 1.23 -0.81
N PRO A 21 10.18 0.91 -0.69
CA PRO A 21 10.85 0.88 0.61
C PRO A 21 10.82 2.23 1.33
N MET A 22 11.03 3.34 0.61
CA MET A 22 11.05 4.68 1.21
C MET A 22 9.64 5.14 1.60
N LYS A 23 8.65 4.96 0.72
CA LYS A 23 7.24 5.28 1.01
C LYS A 23 6.72 4.48 2.20
N CYS A 24 7.04 3.19 2.28
CA CYS A 24 6.66 2.35 3.40
C CYS A 24 7.35 2.72 4.71
N LYS A 25 8.62 3.17 4.66
CA LYS A 25 9.31 3.68 5.84
C LYS A 25 8.60 4.90 6.44
N ILE A 26 8.06 5.79 5.59
CA ILE A 26 7.24 6.93 6.01
C ILE A 26 5.92 6.44 6.60
N ARG A 27 5.16 5.61 5.86
CA ARG A 27 3.88 5.06 6.31
C ARG A 27 3.97 4.36 7.67
N CYS A 28 5.05 3.62 7.90
CA CYS A 28 5.29 2.86 9.13
C CYS A 28 6.11 3.61 10.20
N SER A 29 6.33 4.93 10.04
CA SER A 29 7.23 5.69 10.93
C SER A 29 6.70 5.85 12.36
N ALA A 30 5.37 5.92 12.53
CA ALA A 30 4.72 6.15 13.83
C ALA A 30 4.45 4.87 14.64
N THR A 31 4.53 3.67 14.04
CA THR A 31 4.29 2.41 14.76
C THR A 31 5.55 1.89 15.43
N SER A 32 5.41 1.30 16.62
CA SER A 32 6.48 0.53 17.27
C SER A 32 6.79 -0.79 16.53
N HIS A 33 5.81 -1.33 15.81
CA HIS A 33 5.91 -2.58 15.05
C HIS A 33 6.50 -2.35 13.64
N LYS A 34 7.64 -1.65 13.57
CA LYS A 34 8.24 -1.20 12.30
C LYS A 34 8.54 -2.35 11.33
N LYS A 35 9.08 -3.46 11.81
CA LYS A 35 9.44 -4.62 10.96
C LYS A 35 8.24 -5.22 10.24
N PRO A 36 7.19 -5.70 10.93
CA PRO A 36 6.02 -6.27 10.26
C PRO A 36 5.24 -5.22 9.44
N CYS A 37 5.13 -3.97 9.90
CA CYS A 37 4.48 -2.91 9.11
C CYS A 37 5.19 -2.72 7.76
N ASN A 38 6.52 -2.54 7.77
CA ASN A 38 7.28 -2.37 6.53
C ASN A 38 7.17 -3.59 5.61
N PHE A 39 7.17 -4.81 6.16
CA PHE A 39 7.02 -6.03 5.37
C PHE A 39 5.70 -6.04 4.59
N TYR A 40 4.56 -5.85 5.28
CA TYR A 40 3.25 -5.86 4.64
C TYR A 40 3.04 -4.65 3.73
N CYS A 41 3.50 -3.46 4.13
CA CYS A 41 3.44 -2.28 3.26
C CYS A 41 4.19 -2.52 1.94
N ASN A 42 5.41 -3.08 1.99
CA ASN A 42 6.19 -3.35 0.78
C ASN A 42 5.51 -4.40 -0.11
N TYR A 43 4.93 -5.45 0.48
CA TYR A 43 4.12 -6.41 -0.28
C TYR A 43 2.96 -5.71 -1.00
N CYS A 44 2.20 -4.87 -0.30
CA CYS A 44 1.05 -4.18 -0.87
C CYS A 44 1.46 -3.14 -1.91
N CYS A 45 2.53 -2.38 -1.66
CA CYS A 45 3.08 -1.43 -2.62
C CYS A 45 3.56 -2.11 -3.90
N LYS A 46 4.27 -3.24 -3.82
CA LYS A 46 4.71 -3.96 -5.02
C LYS A 46 3.54 -4.52 -5.83
N ARG A 47 2.43 -4.86 -5.17
CA ARG A 47 1.22 -5.38 -5.83
C ARG A 47 0.34 -4.28 -6.42
N CYS A 48 0.20 -3.15 -5.72
CA CYS A 48 -0.76 -2.10 -6.03
C CYS A 48 -0.12 -0.82 -6.58
N LEU A 49 1.22 -0.72 -6.53
CA LEU A 49 2.02 0.42 -6.95
C LEU A 49 1.52 1.74 -6.34
N CYS A 50 1.12 1.67 -5.07
CA CYS A 50 0.52 2.77 -4.33
C CYS A 50 0.78 2.57 -2.83
N VAL A 51 1.07 3.67 -2.12
CA VAL A 51 1.16 3.73 -0.66
C VAL A 51 0.37 4.95 -0.22
N PRO A 52 -0.65 4.81 0.65
CA PRO A 52 -1.41 5.94 1.17
C PRO A 52 -0.54 6.99 1.84
N SER A 53 -0.98 8.25 1.78
CA SER A 53 -0.37 9.35 2.51
C SER A 53 -0.46 9.16 4.03
N GLY A 54 0.38 9.88 4.76
CA GLY A 54 0.41 9.85 6.23
C GLY A 54 0.85 8.50 6.82
N THR A 55 0.66 8.36 8.13
CA THR A 55 1.06 7.17 8.90
C THR A 55 -0.13 6.32 9.36
N VAL A 56 -1.35 6.86 9.30
CA VAL A 56 -2.62 6.25 9.70
C VAL A 56 -3.70 6.72 8.72
N GLY A 57 -4.71 5.89 8.44
CA GLY A 57 -5.85 6.28 7.59
C GLY A 57 -5.53 6.39 6.09
N ASN A 58 -6.32 7.16 5.35
CA ASN A 58 -6.17 7.54 3.93
C ASN A 58 -6.10 6.37 2.93
N LYS A 59 -6.58 5.18 3.33
CA LYS A 59 -6.46 3.98 2.50
C LYS A 59 -7.24 4.08 1.20
N GLU A 60 -8.30 4.88 1.18
CA GLU A 60 -9.12 5.23 0.02
C GLU A 60 -8.33 5.89 -1.12
N GLU A 61 -7.19 6.53 -0.85
CA GLU A 61 -6.27 7.04 -1.88
C GLU A 61 -5.70 5.90 -2.76
N CYS A 62 -5.61 4.70 -2.20
CA CYS A 62 -5.09 3.52 -2.86
C CYS A 62 -6.10 2.35 -2.76
N PRO A 63 -7.16 2.30 -3.60
CA PRO A 63 -8.22 1.28 -3.49
C PRO A 63 -7.71 -0.16 -3.51
N CYS A 64 -6.73 -0.49 -4.37
CA CYS A 64 -6.09 -1.82 -4.36
C CYS A 64 -5.44 -2.13 -3.00
N TYR A 65 -4.69 -1.18 -2.42
CA TYR A 65 -4.02 -1.35 -1.12
C TYR A 65 -5.06 -1.51 0.00
N ASN A 66 -6.15 -0.76 -0.03
CA ASN A 66 -7.23 -0.82 0.97
C ASN A 66 -8.00 -2.15 0.94
N ASN A 67 -8.24 -2.67 -0.26
CA ASN A 67 -9.12 -3.82 -0.49
C ASN A 67 -8.43 -5.18 -0.29
N LEU A 68 -7.09 -5.21 -0.18
CA LEU A 68 -6.37 -6.45 0.13
C LEU A 68 -6.68 -6.94 1.54
N LYS A 69 -7.21 -8.17 1.64
CA LYS A 69 -7.52 -8.85 2.89
C LYS A 69 -6.65 -10.10 3.11
N THR A 70 -6.52 -10.51 4.36
CA THR A 70 -6.03 -11.85 4.73
C THR A 70 -7.09 -12.91 4.41
N GLN A 71 -6.75 -14.19 4.55
CA GLN A 71 -7.73 -15.28 4.39
C GLN A 71 -8.91 -15.15 5.36
N ASP A 72 -8.66 -14.64 6.57
CA ASP A 72 -9.71 -14.37 7.58
C ASP A 72 -10.48 -13.06 7.35
N GLY A 73 -10.32 -12.40 6.20
CA GLY A 73 -11.04 -11.18 5.85
C GLY A 73 -10.53 -9.89 6.51
N LYS A 74 -9.47 -9.94 7.33
CA LYS A 74 -8.88 -8.74 7.97
C LYS A 74 -8.06 -7.92 6.98
N PRO A 75 -7.91 -6.58 7.17
CA PRO A 75 -7.03 -5.77 6.34
C PRO A 75 -5.60 -6.33 6.32
N LYS A 76 -5.05 -6.56 5.11
CA LYS A 76 -3.68 -7.09 4.95
C LYS A 76 -2.62 -5.99 5.01
N CYS A 77 -2.96 -4.79 4.53
CA CYS A 77 -2.02 -3.69 4.38
C CYS A 77 -2.15 -2.68 5.53
N PRO A 78 -1.03 -2.14 6.04
CA PRO A 78 -1.03 -1.21 7.17
C PRO A 78 -1.70 0.14 6.84
#